data_AF-A0A7K2J384-F1
#
_entry.id   AF-A0A7K2J384-F1
#
_cell.length_a   1.000
_cell.length_b   1.000
_cell.length_c   1.000
_cell.angle_alpha   90.00
_cell.angle_beta   90.00
_cell.angle_gamma   90.00
#
_symmetry.space_group_name_H-M   'P 1'
#
loop_
_entity.id
_entity.type
_entity.pdbx_description
1 polymer ?
#
loop_
_entity_poly.entity_id
_entity_poly.type
_entity_poly.pdbx_seq_one_letter_code
_entity_poly.pdbx_strand_id
1 'polypeptide(L)'
;TTRAEIINRAKKWVAAKVPYSMEKYWSDGYRQDCSGYVSMAWNLGTNEWTGSLANYATRIARADLQPGDMLLFHNPADPSKGSHVTIFGGWTDYRRTHYIAYEQARPQTRKQSTPMAYWNNSDRYIAYRYKGLSAGNPGSGSGTAFPGAGQFGPGANNAHVTRLGEMLVERGGKRFYEIGPGPVWSAADRRATQAFQQAQGWKGAEADGIPGPDTWRLLTTGTGRDIPPAATGGSPNTSVAFPGRGYFQPGQSNSHVDRLGRQLVKKGYGKHYVSGPDPRWTEADRRNVEAFQRAQGWRGSAADGYPGPETWRRLFA
;
A
#
# COMPACT_ATOMS: atom_id res chain seq x y z
N THR A 1 12.53 19.80 0.96
CA THR A 1 11.95 19.14 -0.24
C THR A 1 11.51 17.73 0.12
N THR A 2 10.35 17.27 -0.36
CA THR A 2 9.84 15.90 -0.15
C THR A 2 10.06 15.01 -1.38
N ARG A 3 9.97 13.68 -1.21
CA ARG A 3 10.09 12.74 -2.34
C ARG A 3 9.02 12.96 -3.41
N ALA A 4 7.79 13.22 -2.98
CA ALA A 4 6.68 13.48 -3.88
C ALA A 4 6.92 14.75 -4.72
N GLU A 5 7.44 15.81 -4.09
CA GLU A 5 7.83 17.03 -4.80
C GLU A 5 8.91 16.76 -5.85
N ILE A 6 9.95 15.99 -5.50
CA ILE A 6 11.03 15.62 -6.43
C ILE A 6 10.46 14.89 -7.65
N ILE A 7 9.64 13.86 -7.43
CA ILE A 7 9.04 13.08 -8.52
C ILE A 7 8.05 13.91 -9.34
N ASN A 8 7.27 14.78 -8.72
CA ASN A 8 6.33 15.65 -9.44
C ASN A 8 7.08 16.65 -10.33
N ARG A 9 8.19 17.22 -9.86
CA ARG A 9 9.07 18.08 -10.67
C ARG A 9 9.70 17.31 -11.83
N ALA A 10 10.21 16.10 -11.56
CA ALA A 10 10.74 15.21 -12.60
C ALA A 10 9.70 14.93 -13.70
N LYS A 11 8.46 14.61 -13.33
CA LYS A 11 7.35 14.37 -14.27
C LYS A 11 6.99 15.58 -15.12
N LYS A 12 7.13 16.82 -14.61
CA LYS A 12 6.82 18.04 -15.37
C LYS A 12 7.66 18.15 -16.64
N TRP A 13 8.98 17.95 -16.55
CA TRP A 13 9.84 18.00 -17.74
C TRP A 13 9.62 16.82 -18.69
N VAL A 14 9.31 15.63 -18.17
CA VAL A 14 8.93 14.48 -19.01
C VAL A 14 7.68 14.80 -19.82
N ALA A 15 6.64 15.37 -19.17
CA ALA A 15 5.40 15.74 -19.84
C ALA A 15 5.62 16.86 -20.87
N ALA A 16 6.44 17.85 -20.54
CA ALA A 16 6.81 18.94 -21.42
C ALA A 16 7.80 18.54 -22.54
N LYS A 17 8.35 17.31 -22.49
CA LYS A 17 9.37 16.82 -23.43
C LYS A 17 10.54 17.81 -23.60
N VAL A 18 11.08 18.28 -22.48
CA VAL A 18 12.14 19.32 -22.49
C VAL A 18 13.34 18.82 -23.32
N PRO A 19 13.76 19.53 -24.40
CA PRO A 19 14.85 19.09 -25.26
C PRO A 19 16.18 19.04 -24.51
N TYR A 20 17.08 18.13 -24.90
CA TYR A 20 18.41 18.05 -24.29
C TYR A 20 19.34 19.14 -24.83
N SER A 21 19.99 19.90 -23.94
CA SER A 21 21.04 20.86 -24.30
C SER A 21 21.97 21.13 -23.11
N MET A 22 23.27 21.13 -23.36
CA MET A 22 24.30 21.49 -22.37
C MET A 22 24.46 23.02 -22.21
N GLU A 23 23.86 23.81 -23.08
CA GLU A 23 24.06 25.28 -23.14
C GLU A 23 22.79 26.08 -22.83
N LYS A 24 21.62 25.44 -22.96
CA LYS A 24 20.33 26.10 -22.83
C LYS A 24 19.70 25.84 -21.47
N TYR A 25 18.88 26.79 -21.05
CA TYR A 25 18.10 26.75 -19.83
C TYR A 25 16.61 26.65 -20.19
N TRP A 26 15.86 25.92 -19.38
CA TRP A 26 14.41 25.89 -19.47
C TRP A 26 13.79 27.11 -18.78
N SER A 27 12.49 27.34 -19.00
CA SER A 27 11.78 28.51 -18.48
C SER A 27 11.73 28.60 -16.95
N ASP A 28 12.08 27.52 -16.25
CA ASP A 28 12.21 27.46 -14.79
C ASP A 28 13.63 27.76 -14.28
N GLY A 29 14.54 28.16 -15.17
CA GLY A 29 15.91 28.58 -14.83
C GLY A 29 16.92 27.44 -14.68
N TYR A 30 16.55 26.19 -14.98
CA TYR A 30 17.46 25.05 -14.92
C TYR A 30 18.02 24.63 -16.29
N ARG A 31 19.27 24.18 -16.32
CA ARG A 31 19.98 23.74 -17.52
C ARG A 31 19.37 22.45 -18.07
N GLN A 32 19.22 22.38 -19.39
CA GLN A 32 18.51 21.29 -20.07
C GLN A 32 19.36 20.01 -20.26
N ASP A 33 20.27 19.71 -19.34
CA ASP A 33 21.13 18.52 -19.36
C ASP A 33 20.82 17.56 -18.20
N CYS A 34 21.57 16.45 -18.11
CA CYS A 34 21.32 15.40 -17.12
C CYS A 34 21.44 15.92 -15.68
N SER A 35 22.47 16.72 -15.37
CA SER A 35 22.68 17.28 -14.03
C SER A 35 21.76 18.44 -13.70
N GLY A 36 21.46 19.32 -14.67
CA GLY A 36 20.48 20.40 -14.52
C GLY A 36 19.07 19.85 -14.28
N TYR A 37 18.75 18.69 -14.86
CA TYR A 37 17.50 17.99 -14.56
C TYR A 37 17.41 17.50 -13.10
N VAL A 38 18.50 16.97 -12.53
CA VAL A 38 18.53 16.58 -11.10
C VAL A 38 18.49 17.80 -10.20
N SER A 39 19.25 18.86 -10.53
CA SER A 39 19.19 20.15 -9.84
C SER A 39 17.77 20.72 -9.83
N MET A 40 17.08 20.63 -10.97
CA MET A 40 15.68 21.02 -11.10
C MET A 40 14.79 20.17 -10.21
N ALA A 41 14.90 18.84 -10.26
CA ALA A 41 14.02 17.97 -9.49
C ALA A 41 14.23 18.09 -7.98
N TRP A 42 15.46 18.28 -7.50
CA TRP A 42 15.76 18.54 -6.10
C TRP A 42 15.51 19.98 -5.68
N ASN A 43 15.25 20.88 -6.63
CA ASN A 43 15.04 22.31 -6.43
C ASN A 43 16.24 22.98 -5.72
N LEU A 44 17.45 22.76 -6.23
CA LEU A 44 18.68 23.28 -5.61
C LEU A 44 18.80 24.81 -5.71
N GLY A 45 18.06 25.47 -6.60
CA GLY A 45 18.22 26.89 -6.91
C GLY A 45 19.48 27.21 -7.75
N THR A 46 20.40 26.26 -7.87
CA THR A 46 21.61 26.32 -8.71
C THR A 46 21.62 25.18 -9.74
N ASN A 47 22.51 25.29 -10.73
CA ASN A 47 22.66 24.35 -11.82
C ASN A 47 23.96 23.54 -11.69
N GLU A 48 23.93 22.57 -10.79
CA GLU A 48 25.07 21.69 -10.51
C GLU A 48 25.47 20.85 -11.73
N TRP A 49 26.68 20.33 -11.68
CA TRP A 49 27.18 19.39 -12.68
C TRP A 49 27.46 18.04 -12.01
N THR A 50 27.68 16.99 -12.81
CA THR A 50 27.78 15.61 -12.32
C THR A 50 28.85 15.41 -11.24
N GLY A 51 29.95 16.16 -11.25
CA GLY A 51 30.99 16.08 -10.21
C GLY A 51 30.66 16.82 -8.91
N SER A 52 29.72 17.79 -8.90
CA SER A 52 29.33 18.53 -7.70
C SER A 52 28.05 18.03 -7.05
N LEU A 53 27.19 17.31 -7.79
CA LEU A 53 25.90 16.79 -7.28
C LEU A 53 26.03 15.92 -6.03
N ALA A 54 27.14 15.18 -5.88
CA ALA A 54 27.40 14.36 -4.69
C ALA A 54 27.50 15.19 -3.40
N ASN A 55 27.88 16.47 -3.47
CA ASN A 55 27.99 17.34 -2.29
C ASN A 55 26.62 17.63 -1.66
N TYR A 56 25.55 17.60 -2.47
CA TYR A 56 24.17 17.83 -2.05
C TYR A 56 23.46 16.57 -1.55
N ALA A 57 24.15 15.43 -1.51
CA ALA A 57 23.53 14.16 -1.22
C ALA A 57 24.39 13.26 -0.32
N THR A 58 23.75 12.30 0.34
CA THR A 58 24.40 11.26 1.13
C THR A 58 24.42 9.97 0.33
N ARG A 59 25.57 9.31 0.23
CA ARG A 59 25.68 8.00 -0.43
C ARG A 59 24.83 6.98 0.33
N ILE A 60 24.09 6.14 -0.39
CA ILE A 60 23.24 5.09 0.17
C ILE A 60 23.53 3.73 -0.49
N ALA A 61 23.12 2.64 0.16
CA ALA A 61 23.11 1.35 -0.51
C ALA A 61 22.02 1.33 -1.58
N ARG A 62 22.26 0.58 -2.67
CA ARG A 62 21.27 0.40 -3.75
C ARG A 62 19.97 -0.24 -3.25
N ALA A 63 20.06 -1.11 -2.25
CA ALA A 63 18.91 -1.72 -1.61
C ALA A 63 17.98 -0.70 -0.93
N ASP A 64 18.52 0.47 -0.55
CA ASP A 64 17.80 1.54 0.14
C ASP A 64 17.18 2.56 -0.80
N LEU A 65 17.36 2.41 -2.12
CA LEU A 65 16.82 3.35 -3.11
C LEU A 65 15.32 3.54 -2.95
N GLN A 66 14.94 4.81 -2.91
CA GLN A 66 13.55 5.26 -2.85
C GLN A 66 13.32 6.33 -3.91
N PRO A 67 12.06 6.51 -4.37
CA PRO A 67 11.74 7.52 -5.37
C PRO A 67 12.29 8.91 -5.01
N GLY A 68 13.00 9.53 -5.95
CA GLY A 68 13.66 10.84 -5.78
C GLY A 68 15.12 10.78 -5.37
N ASP A 69 15.65 9.61 -5.00
CA ASP A 69 17.10 9.39 -4.90
C ASP A 69 17.72 9.43 -6.33
N MET A 70 19.02 9.74 -6.45
CA MET A 70 19.72 9.71 -7.73
C MET A 70 20.65 8.51 -7.87
N LEU A 71 20.86 8.08 -9.12
CA LEU A 71 21.95 7.21 -9.52
C LEU A 71 22.91 8.05 -10.34
N LEU A 72 24.09 8.31 -9.78
CA LEU A 72 25.11 9.17 -10.35
C LEU A 72 26.28 8.33 -10.85
N PHE A 73 26.61 8.49 -12.12
CA PHE A 73 27.85 8.03 -12.71
C PHE A 73 28.67 9.24 -13.13
N HIS A 74 29.79 9.45 -12.45
CA HIS A 74 30.76 10.46 -12.81
C HIS A 74 32.01 9.80 -13.36
N ASN A 75 32.41 10.19 -14.57
CA ASN A 75 33.65 9.78 -15.21
C ASN A 75 34.66 10.94 -15.15
N PRO A 76 35.66 10.92 -14.24
CA PRO A 76 36.63 12.00 -14.13
C PRO A 76 37.45 12.24 -15.41
N ALA A 77 37.64 11.21 -16.23
CA ALA A 77 38.38 11.29 -17.49
C ALA A 77 37.56 11.91 -18.64
N ASP A 78 36.23 11.93 -18.52
CA ASP A 78 35.32 12.57 -19.48
C ASP A 78 34.09 13.11 -18.73
N PRO A 79 34.25 14.22 -17.99
CA PRO A 79 33.22 14.71 -17.08
C PRO A 79 31.98 15.24 -17.82
N SER A 80 32.14 15.69 -19.08
CA SER A 80 31.09 16.35 -19.86
C SER A 80 30.32 15.40 -20.77
N LYS A 81 30.97 14.39 -21.36
CA LYS A 81 30.31 13.42 -22.27
C LYS A 81 30.23 12.01 -21.71
N GLY A 82 31.10 11.68 -20.74
CA GLY A 82 31.19 10.35 -20.14
C GLY A 82 30.51 10.23 -18.77
N SER A 83 29.86 11.28 -18.27
CA SER A 83 29.10 11.26 -17.00
C SER A 83 27.61 11.32 -17.25
N HIS A 84 26.83 10.65 -16.41
CA HIS A 84 25.37 10.69 -16.50
C HIS A 84 24.72 10.51 -15.13
N VAL A 85 23.54 11.07 -14.97
CA VAL A 85 22.78 10.99 -13.71
C VAL A 85 21.31 10.81 -14.01
N THR A 86 20.66 9.99 -13.19
CA THR A 86 19.22 9.71 -13.30
C THR A 86 18.55 9.83 -11.94
N ILE A 87 17.25 10.14 -11.93
CA ILE A 87 16.42 10.09 -10.73
C ILE A 87 15.72 8.74 -10.70
N PHE A 88 15.88 8.03 -9.59
CA PHE A 88 15.19 6.79 -9.32
C PHE A 88 13.70 7.07 -9.09
N GLY A 89 12.86 6.49 -9.93
CA GLY A 89 11.40 6.65 -9.91
C GLY A 89 10.64 5.56 -9.16
N GLY A 90 11.32 4.48 -8.77
CA GLY A 90 10.72 3.28 -8.18
C GLY A 90 11.10 2.01 -8.94
N TRP A 91 11.04 0.88 -8.25
CA TRP A 91 11.18 -0.44 -8.86
C TRP A 91 9.98 -0.74 -9.77
N THR A 92 10.22 -1.42 -10.89
CA THR A 92 9.14 -1.82 -11.80
C THR A 92 8.36 -3.01 -11.27
N ASP A 93 9.00 -3.85 -10.44
CA ASP A 93 8.42 -5.03 -9.81
C ASP A 93 9.15 -5.37 -8.49
N TYR A 94 8.71 -6.45 -7.84
CA TYR A 94 9.28 -6.94 -6.59
C TYR A 94 10.67 -7.58 -6.75
N ARG A 95 11.07 -7.95 -7.98
CA ARG A 95 12.36 -8.60 -8.27
C ARG A 95 13.51 -7.61 -8.23
N ARG A 96 13.21 -6.30 -8.27
CA ARG A 96 14.19 -5.19 -8.18
C ARG A 96 15.34 -5.30 -9.19
N THR A 97 15.04 -5.82 -10.38
CA THR A 97 16.00 -5.94 -11.48
C THR A 97 15.96 -4.73 -12.41
N HIS A 98 14.82 -4.03 -12.44
CA HIS A 98 14.59 -2.84 -13.25
C HIS A 98 13.94 -1.75 -12.42
N TYR A 99 14.25 -0.51 -12.74
CA TYR A 99 13.66 0.66 -12.12
C TYR A 99 13.18 1.65 -13.17
N ILE A 100 12.25 2.49 -12.78
CA ILE A 100 11.84 3.64 -13.59
C ILE A 100 12.90 4.72 -13.44
N ALA A 101 13.66 4.99 -14.49
CA ALA A 101 14.56 6.14 -14.55
C ALA A 101 13.80 7.35 -15.08
N TYR A 102 13.90 8.46 -14.37
CA TYR A 102 13.62 9.79 -14.91
C TYR A 102 14.95 10.43 -15.26
N GLU A 103 15.13 10.84 -16.51
CA GLU A 103 16.42 11.36 -16.98
C GLU A 103 16.25 12.36 -18.11
N GLN A 104 17.20 13.28 -18.18
CA GLN A 104 17.39 14.18 -19.31
C GLN A 104 18.53 13.63 -20.18
N ALA A 105 18.17 13.13 -21.35
CA ALA A 105 19.06 12.49 -22.31
C ALA A 105 18.66 12.88 -23.73
N ARG A 106 19.54 12.72 -24.71
CA ARG A 106 19.18 13.03 -26.11
C ARG A 106 18.04 12.11 -26.59
N PRO A 107 17.03 12.64 -27.31
CA PRO A 107 16.85 14.04 -27.71
C PRO A 107 16.14 14.92 -26.66
N GLN A 108 15.48 14.35 -25.66
CA GLN A 108 14.61 15.07 -24.72
C GLN A 108 14.43 14.31 -23.40
N THR A 109 13.77 14.95 -22.43
CA THR A 109 13.52 14.35 -21.12
C THR A 109 12.59 13.15 -21.26
N ARG A 110 12.95 12.04 -20.60
CA ARG A 110 12.21 10.78 -20.71
C ARG A 110 12.06 10.08 -19.37
N LYS A 111 11.08 9.17 -19.35
CA LYS A 111 10.86 8.17 -18.31
C LYS A 111 10.97 6.80 -18.96
N GLN A 112 11.87 5.96 -18.48
CA GLN A 112 12.10 4.64 -19.08
C GLN A 112 12.34 3.56 -18.02
N SER A 113 11.82 2.35 -18.26
CA SER A 113 12.27 1.17 -17.52
C SER A 113 13.73 0.90 -17.85
N THR A 114 14.57 0.86 -16.82
CA THR A 114 16.02 0.80 -16.94
C THR A 114 16.54 -0.36 -16.10
N PRO A 115 17.39 -1.25 -16.65
CA PRO A 115 18.03 -2.28 -15.86
C PRO A 115 18.85 -1.67 -14.72
N MET A 116 18.83 -2.26 -13.53
CA MET A 116 19.61 -1.78 -12.39
C MET A 116 21.13 -1.77 -12.68
N ALA A 117 21.55 -2.63 -13.61
CA ALA A 117 22.91 -2.71 -14.14
C ALA A 117 23.28 -1.60 -15.13
N TYR A 118 22.35 -0.71 -15.51
CA TYR A 118 22.56 0.35 -16.53
C TYR A 118 23.44 -0.14 -17.70
N TRP A 119 22.93 -1.13 -18.43
CA TRP A 119 23.49 -1.74 -19.65
C TRP A 119 24.95 -2.25 -19.54
N ASN A 120 25.97 -1.37 -19.57
CA ASN A 120 27.39 -1.75 -19.61
C ASN A 120 28.28 -1.10 -18.51
N ASN A 121 27.71 -0.36 -17.54
CA ASN A 121 28.50 0.36 -16.52
C ASN A 121 27.93 0.18 -15.09
N SER A 122 27.34 -1.00 -14.80
CA SER A 122 26.58 -1.28 -13.57
C SER A 122 27.25 -0.78 -12.31
N ASP A 123 28.55 -1.07 -12.14
CA ASP A 123 29.25 -0.85 -10.87
C ASP A 123 29.63 0.61 -10.66
N ARG A 124 29.52 1.43 -11.70
CA ARG A 124 29.98 2.83 -11.71
C ARG A 124 28.88 3.82 -11.32
N TYR A 125 27.61 3.42 -11.36
CA TYR A 125 26.52 4.24 -10.82
C TYR A 125 26.47 4.10 -9.30
N ILE A 126 26.58 5.21 -8.59
CA ILE A 126 26.49 5.24 -7.13
C ILE A 126 25.15 5.86 -6.74
N ALA A 127 24.47 5.24 -5.78
CA ALA A 127 23.18 5.70 -5.28
C ALA A 127 23.37 6.80 -4.22
N TYR A 128 22.61 7.89 -4.35
CA TYR A 128 22.67 9.03 -3.46
C TYR A 128 21.28 9.54 -3.09
N ARG A 129 21.12 9.94 -1.83
CA ARG A 129 19.92 10.56 -1.27
C ARG A 129 20.14 12.03 -1.01
N TYR A 130 19.25 12.88 -1.53
CA TYR A 130 19.34 14.32 -1.33
C TYR A 130 19.39 14.71 0.16
N LYS A 131 20.35 15.55 0.57
CA LYS A 131 20.51 16.03 1.96
C LYS A 131 19.39 17.00 2.38
N GLY A 132 18.88 17.80 1.44
CA GLY A 132 17.74 18.69 1.66
C GLY A 132 16.38 17.98 1.61
N LEU A 133 16.40 16.64 1.59
CA LEU A 133 15.21 15.84 1.83
C LEU A 133 14.82 16.08 3.29
N SER A 134 13.67 16.70 3.52
CA SER A 134 13.19 17.00 4.86
C SER A 134 13.16 15.69 5.66
N ALA A 135 14.08 15.52 6.61
CA ALA A 135 14.04 14.40 7.55
C ALA A 135 12.76 14.59 8.38
N GLY A 136 11.80 13.69 8.22
CA GLY A 136 10.60 13.71 9.03
C GLY A 136 10.98 13.42 10.48
N ASN A 137 11.21 14.45 11.29
CA ASN A 137 11.20 14.37 12.76
C ASN A 137 9.84 14.83 13.30
N PRO A 138 9.44 14.37 14.50
CA PRO A 138 8.10 13.92 14.81
C PRO A 138 7.15 15.08 15.12
N GLY A 139 6.51 15.60 14.09
CA GLY A 139 5.46 16.60 14.23
C GLY A 139 5.04 17.06 12.85
N SER A 140 3.79 16.77 12.47
CA SER A 140 3.16 17.18 11.20
C SER A 140 3.78 16.55 9.94
N GLY A 141 3.54 15.24 9.78
CA GLY A 141 4.09 14.40 8.71
C GLY A 141 3.40 14.51 7.34
N SER A 142 4.17 14.90 6.33
CA SER A 142 3.87 14.63 4.91
C SER A 142 4.25 13.18 4.51
N GLY A 143 3.51 12.21 5.01
CA GLY A 143 2.62 11.46 4.13
C GLY A 143 3.02 10.20 3.36
N THR A 144 4.24 9.69 3.50
CA THR A 144 4.63 8.41 2.87
C THR A 144 5.31 7.44 3.84
N ALA A 145 5.99 7.95 4.87
CA ALA A 145 6.49 7.14 5.96
C ALA A 145 5.31 6.65 6.82
N PHE A 146 5.29 5.36 7.12
CA PHE A 146 4.30 4.78 8.02
C PHE A 146 4.49 5.39 9.41
N PRO A 147 3.46 6.05 9.98
CA PRO A 147 3.63 6.84 11.22
C PRO A 147 3.66 5.95 12.48
N GLY A 148 3.63 4.63 12.31
CA GLY A 148 3.64 3.63 13.36
C GLY A 148 2.25 3.08 13.65
N ALA A 149 2.17 1.79 14.00
CA ALA A 149 0.90 1.11 14.25
C ALA A 149 0.10 1.75 15.40
N GLY A 150 0.80 2.31 16.39
CA GLY A 150 0.17 3.00 17.53
C GLY A 150 -0.57 4.30 17.18
N GLN A 151 -0.48 4.78 15.93
CA GLN A 151 -1.28 5.91 15.45
C GLN A 151 -2.69 5.50 15.01
N PHE A 152 -2.99 4.20 14.99
CA PHE A 152 -4.23 3.63 14.51
C PHE A 152 -4.79 2.63 15.51
N GLY A 153 -6.11 2.44 15.51
CA GLY A 153 -6.80 1.56 16.45
C GLY A 153 -7.61 2.32 17.52
N PRO A 154 -8.30 1.58 18.41
CA PRO A 154 -9.20 2.17 19.40
C PRO A 154 -8.54 3.27 20.23
N GLY A 155 -9.19 4.44 20.32
CA GLY A 155 -8.70 5.58 21.08
C GLY A 155 -7.75 6.52 20.34
N ALA A 156 -7.31 6.18 19.13
CA ALA A 156 -6.49 7.07 18.32
C ALA A 156 -7.30 8.30 17.86
N ASN A 157 -6.73 9.50 18.07
CA ASN A 157 -7.25 10.76 17.58
C ASN A 157 -6.09 11.62 17.05
N ASN A 158 -5.86 11.60 15.73
CA ASN A 158 -4.74 12.28 15.12
C ASN A 158 -4.95 12.48 13.61
N ALA A 159 -4.12 13.30 12.98
CA ALA A 159 -4.21 13.60 11.54
C ALA A 159 -3.91 12.38 10.64
N HIS A 160 -3.22 11.35 11.14
CA HIS A 160 -2.94 10.15 10.36
C HIS A 160 -4.20 9.30 10.15
N VAL A 161 -5.13 9.29 11.11
CA VAL A 161 -6.45 8.64 10.95
C VAL A 161 -7.24 9.31 9.83
N THR A 162 -7.37 10.63 9.85
CA THR A 162 -8.06 11.38 8.77
C THR A 162 -7.44 11.05 7.42
N ARG A 163 -6.11 11.12 7.33
CA ARG A 163 -5.35 10.85 6.11
C ARG A 163 -5.55 9.41 5.60
N LEU A 164 -5.54 8.44 6.51
CA LEU A 164 -5.81 7.04 6.16
C LEU A 164 -7.19 6.93 5.51
N GLY A 165 -8.20 7.53 6.15
CA GLY A 165 -9.58 7.47 5.67
C GLY A 165 -9.77 8.16 4.32
N GLU A 166 -9.13 9.31 4.09
CA GLU A 166 -9.11 9.98 2.78
C GLU A 166 -8.53 9.07 1.68
N MET A 167 -7.35 8.46 1.93
CA MET A 167 -6.76 7.53 0.97
C MET A 167 -7.67 6.31 0.74
N LEU A 168 -8.32 5.78 1.77
CA LEU A 168 -9.24 4.65 1.62
C LEU A 168 -10.49 5.04 0.81
N VAL A 169 -11.02 6.25 0.99
CA VAL A 169 -12.13 6.79 0.19
C VAL A 169 -11.74 6.87 -1.28
N GLU A 170 -10.55 7.40 -1.59
CA GLU A 170 -9.99 7.44 -2.96
C GLU A 170 -9.87 6.04 -3.57
N ARG A 171 -9.57 5.03 -2.73
CA ARG A 171 -9.50 3.62 -3.13
C ARG A 171 -10.85 2.89 -3.13
N GLY A 172 -11.99 3.60 -3.17
CA GLY A 172 -13.32 2.99 -3.25
C GLY A 172 -13.96 2.65 -1.89
N GLY A 173 -13.39 3.15 -0.80
CA GLY A 173 -13.84 2.94 0.57
C GLY A 173 -14.98 3.84 1.03
N LYS A 174 -15.44 4.79 0.20
CA LYS A 174 -16.46 5.78 0.58
C LYS A 174 -17.69 5.17 1.27
N ARG A 175 -18.15 4.00 0.84
CA ARG A 175 -19.32 3.29 1.40
C ARG A 175 -19.20 2.91 2.88
N PHE A 176 -17.99 2.92 3.46
CA PHE A 176 -17.79 2.63 4.88
C PHE A 176 -17.99 3.86 5.77
N TYR A 177 -17.99 5.05 5.18
CA TYR A 177 -18.05 6.34 5.87
C TYR A 177 -19.42 7.00 5.65
N GLU A 178 -20.18 7.18 6.73
CA GLU A 178 -21.52 7.81 6.68
C GLU A 178 -21.43 9.33 6.54
N ILE A 179 -20.52 9.96 7.30
CA ILE A 179 -20.26 11.41 7.29
C ILE A 179 -18.99 11.73 6.48
N GLY A 180 -17.98 10.86 6.55
CA GLY A 180 -16.66 11.06 5.94
C GLY A 180 -15.53 10.64 6.90
N PRO A 181 -14.28 10.62 6.43
CA PRO A 181 -13.13 10.37 7.30
C PRO A 181 -12.89 11.54 8.25
N GLY A 182 -12.42 11.23 9.46
CA GLY A 182 -12.14 12.21 10.51
C GLY A 182 -10.96 11.78 11.38
N PRO A 183 -10.54 12.62 12.35
CA PRO A 183 -9.31 12.37 13.11
C PRO A 183 -9.46 11.26 14.16
N VAL A 184 -10.69 10.92 14.56
CA VAL A 184 -10.98 9.90 15.56
C VAL A 184 -11.14 8.54 14.89
N TRP A 185 -10.34 7.55 15.31
CA TRP A 185 -10.41 6.20 14.78
C TRP A 185 -11.75 5.55 15.07
N SER A 186 -12.38 5.01 14.03
CA SER A 186 -13.72 4.43 14.11
C SER A 186 -13.80 3.02 13.53
N ALA A 187 -14.96 2.38 13.71
CA ALA A 187 -15.27 1.13 13.04
C ALA A 187 -15.33 1.27 11.50
N ALA A 188 -15.54 2.48 10.96
CA ALA A 188 -15.47 2.73 9.53
C ALA A 188 -14.04 2.56 9.01
N ASP A 189 -13.06 3.16 9.69
CA ASP A 189 -11.63 3.09 9.32
C ASP A 189 -11.11 1.66 9.33
N ARG A 190 -11.45 0.91 10.39
CA ARG A 190 -11.08 -0.50 10.50
C ARG A 190 -11.66 -1.33 9.34
N ARG A 191 -12.96 -1.16 9.04
CA ARG A 191 -13.64 -1.91 7.97
C ARG A 191 -13.12 -1.55 6.58
N ALA A 192 -12.89 -0.26 6.32
CA ALA A 192 -12.33 0.22 5.06
C ALA A 192 -10.89 -0.29 4.87
N THR A 193 -10.06 -0.22 5.92
CA THR A 193 -8.69 -0.76 5.91
C THR A 193 -8.68 -2.26 5.65
N GLN A 194 -9.54 -3.01 6.35
CA GLN A 194 -9.66 -4.46 6.16
C GLN A 194 -10.09 -4.81 4.73
N ALA A 195 -11.07 -4.08 4.18
CA ALA A 195 -11.51 -4.29 2.80
C ALA A 195 -10.39 -4.01 1.79
N PHE A 196 -9.57 -2.98 2.03
CA PHE A 196 -8.39 -2.69 1.21
C PHE A 196 -7.32 -3.79 1.31
N GLN A 197 -7.02 -4.27 2.52
CA GLN A 197 -6.09 -5.39 2.73
C GLN A 197 -6.57 -6.66 2.01
N GLN A 198 -7.86 -6.99 2.14
CA GLN A 198 -8.48 -8.13 1.45
C GLN A 198 -8.44 -7.97 -0.08
N ALA A 199 -8.59 -6.76 -0.60
CA ALA A 199 -8.46 -6.50 -2.03
C ALA A 199 -7.06 -6.86 -2.55
N GLN A 200 -6.02 -6.74 -1.72
CA GLN A 200 -4.66 -7.18 -2.06
C GLN A 200 -4.50 -8.71 -2.09
N GLY A 201 -5.51 -9.45 -1.60
CA GLY A 201 -5.48 -10.89 -1.42
C GLY A 201 -4.98 -11.34 -0.04
N TRP A 202 -4.74 -10.40 0.88
CA TRP A 202 -4.32 -10.68 2.26
C TRP A 202 -5.45 -11.31 3.07
N LYS A 203 -5.10 -12.19 4.00
CA LYS A 203 -6.07 -13.00 4.77
C LYS A 203 -5.63 -13.13 6.23
N GLY A 204 -6.60 -13.44 7.10
CA GLY A 204 -6.30 -13.68 8.52
C GLY A 204 -5.69 -12.45 9.19
N ALA A 205 -4.59 -12.63 9.89
CA ALA A 205 -3.89 -11.56 10.63
C ALA A 205 -3.32 -10.45 9.72
N GLU A 206 -3.11 -10.73 8.43
CA GLU A 206 -2.62 -9.72 7.48
C GLU A 206 -3.74 -8.78 6.97
N ALA A 207 -5.00 -9.16 7.20
CA ALA A 207 -6.19 -8.37 6.88
C ALA A 207 -7.02 -8.11 8.14
N ASP A 208 -6.36 -7.64 9.18
CA ASP A 208 -6.88 -7.38 10.52
C ASP A 208 -7.70 -6.07 10.65
N GLY A 209 -7.57 -5.20 9.65
CA GLY A 209 -8.17 -3.85 9.62
C GLY A 209 -7.33 -2.78 10.31
N ILE A 210 -6.09 -3.08 10.69
CA ILE A 210 -5.14 -2.10 11.21
C ILE A 210 -4.08 -1.84 10.14
N PRO A 211 -3.82 -0.59 9.73
CA PRO A 211 -2.83 -0.34 8.70
C PRO A 211 -1.44 -0.62 9.26
N GLY A 212 -0.73 -1.56 8.63
CA GLY A 212 0.71 -1.76 8.81
C GLY A 212 1.54 -0.97 7.79
N PRO A 213 2.87 -1.11 7.81
CA PRO A 213 3.77 -0.46 6.85
C PRO A 213 3.40 -0.75 5.40
N ASP A 214 2.98 -1.98 5.09
CA ASP A 214 2.58 -2.39 3.74
C ASP A 214 1.26 -1.74 3.32
N THR A 215 0.24 -1.74 4.20
CA THR A 215 -1.03 -1.06 3.95
C THR A 215 -0.80 0.42 3.66
N TRP A 216 -0.01 1.08 4.52
CA TRP A 216 0.30 2.50 4.38
C TRP A 216 1.10 2.80 3.12
N ARG A 217 2.08 1.97 2.77
CA ARG A 217 2.84 2.13 1.52
C ARG A 217 1.93 2.04 0.31
N LEU A 218 1.06 1.04 0.23
CA LEU A 218 0.16 0.87 -0.91
C LEU A 218 -0.78 2.08 -1.04
N LEU A 219 -1.38 2.55 0.05
CA LEU A 219 -2.26 3.72 0.06
C LEU A 219 -1.50 4.99 -0.35
N THR A 220 -0.37 5.28 0.29
CA THR A 220 0.40 6.51 0.04
C THR A 220 1.08 6.57 -1.32
N THR A 221 1.34 5.42 -1.95
CA THR A 221 1.92 5.35 -3.30
C THR A 221 0.88 5.22 -4.41
N GLY A 222 -0.41 5.07 -4.07
CA GLY A 222 -1.45 4.82 -5.08
C GLY A 222 -1.31 3.47 -5.78
N THR A 223 -0.61 2.49 -5.19
CA THR A 223 -0.37 1.16 -5.77
C THR A 223 -1.20 0.06 -5.10
N GLY A 224 -1.25 -1.14 -5.68
CA GLY A 224 -2.14 -2.21 -5.20
C GLY A 224 -3.57 -2.05 -5.73
N ARG A 225 -4.42 -3.01 -5.40
CA ARG A 225 -5.80 -3.10 -5.89
C ARG A 225 -6.72 -2.16 -5.12
N ASP A 226 -7.66 -1.55 -5.81
CA ASP A 226 -8.68 -0.73 -5.16
C ASP A 226 -9.68 -1.63 -4.43
N ILE A 227 -10.37 -1.06 -3.45
CA ILE A 227 -11.46 -1.75 -2.74
C ILE A 227 -12.55 -2.02 -3.77
N PRO A 228 -12.90 -3.29 -4.04
CA PRO A 228 -13.92 -3.60 -5.01
C PRO A 228 -15.25 -2.92 -4.60
N PRO A 229 -16.06 -2.46 -5.58
CA PRO A 229 -17.41 -1.99 -5.29
C PRO A 229 -18.17 -3.07 -4.53
N ALA A 230 -19.13 -2.66 -3.69
CA ALA A 230 -19.97 -3.62 -2.99
C ALA A 230 -20.58 -4.56 -4.03
N ALA A 231 -20.20 -5.84 -3.99
CA ALA A 231 -20.74 -6.81 -4.91
C ALA A 231 -22.25 -6.84 -4.69
N THR A 232 -23.02 -6.43 -5.70
CA THR A 232 -24.37 -6.92 -5.90
C THR A 232 -24.25 -8.42 -6.13
N GLY A 233 -24.22 -9.20 -5.04
CA GLY A 233 -24.27 -10.66 -5.03
C GLY A 233 -23.38 -11.34 -6.08
N GLY A 234 -22.10 -11.54 -5.78
CA GLY A 234 -21.23 -12.32 -6.67
C GLY A 234 -19.85 -12.54 -6.08
N SER A 235 -19.72 -13.45 -5.11
CA SER A 235 -18.41 -14.00 -4.77
C SER A 235 -17.93 -14.87 -5.93
N PRO A 236 -16.67 -14.76 -6.38
CA PRO A 236 -16.08 -15.80 -7.21
C PRO A 236 -16.01 -17.08 -6.36
N ASN A 237 -16.54 -18.15 -6.93
CA ASN A 237 -16.56 -19.51 -6.41
C ASN A 237 -15.18 -19.92 -5.86
N THR A 238 -15.00 -19.81 -4.55
CA THR A 238 -14.06 -20.65 -3.80
C THR A 238 -14.81 -21.10 -2.56
N SER A 239 -15.10 -22.40 -2.48
CA SER A 239 -15.58 -23.06 -1.27
C SER A 239 -14.86 -22.49 -0.05
N VAL A 240 -15.59 -21.89 0.89
CA VAL A 240 -14.98 -21.38 2.12
C VAL A 240 -14.38 -22.58 2.84
N ALA A 241 -13.06 -22.69 2.88
CA ALA A 241 -12.42 -23.77 3.62
C ALA A 241 -12.85 -23.69 5.09
N PHE A 242 -13.18 -24.85 5.68
CA PHE A 242 -13.58 -24.92 7.07
C PHE A 242 -12.38 -24.58 7.96
N PRO A 243 -12.48 -23.58 8.87
CA PRO A 243 -11.33 -23.07 9.61
C PRO A 243 -10.81 -24.05 10.68
N GLY A 244 -11.57 -25.09 11.01
CA GLY A 244 -11.23 -26.07 12.04
C GLY A 244 -12.16 -26.00 13.25
N ARG A 245 -12.37 -27.13 13.92
CA ARG A 245 -13.32 -27.24 15.04
C ARG A 245 -12.93 -26.40 16.25
N GLY A 246 -11.64 -26.15 16.46
CA GLY A 246 -11.11 -25.41 17.62
C GLY A 246 -11.62 -23.97 17.73
N TYR A 247 -12.10 -23.37 16.63
CA TYR A 247 -12.67 -22.02 16.64
C TYR A 247 -14.10 -21.95 17.19
N PHE A 248 -14.79 -23.09 17.34
CA PHE A 248 -16.20 -23.20 17.70
C PHE A 248 -16.36 -23.97 19.00
N GLN A 249 -15.75 -23.48 20.07
CA GLN A 249 -15.74 -24.12 21.38
C GLN A 249 -16.07 -23.09 22.47
N PRO A 250 -16.61 -23.54 23.63
CA PRO A 250 -16.84 -22.64 24.77
C PRO A 250 -15.61 -21.79 25.11
N GLY A 251 -15.82 -20.50 25.29
CA GLY A 251 -14.74 -19.54 25.60
C GLY A 251 -14.05 -18.94 24.38
N GLN A 252 -14.29 -19.46 23.16
CA GLN A 252 -13.74 -18.89 21.93
C GLN A 252 -14.43 -17.57 21.59
N SER A 253 -13.65 -16.58 21.15
CA SER A 253 -14.16 -15.36 20.52
C SER A 253 -13.30 -15.01 19.33
N ASN A 254 -13.86 -15.06 18.12
CA ASN A 254 -13.13 -14.88 16.88
C ASN A 254 -14.06 -14.54 15.71
N SER A 255 -13.47 -14.10 14.60
CA SER A 255 -14.22 -13.71 13.39
C SER A 255 -14.93 -14.88 12.69
N HIS A 256 -14.54 -16.13 12.94
CA HIS A 256 -15.20 -17.29 12.35
C HIS A 256 -16.55 -17.57 13.01
N VAL A 257 -16.69 -17.33 14.31
CA VAL A 257 -17.97 -17.44 15.04
C VAL A 257 -18.95 -16.37 14.55
N ASP A 258 -18.54 -15.11 14.47
CA ASP A 258 -19.38 -14.03 13.93
C ASP A 258 -19.85 -14.35 12.50
N ARG A 259 -18.94 -14.82 11.65
CA ARG A 259 -19.25 -15.23 10.28
C ARG A 259 -20.25 -16.40 10.24
N LEU A 260 -20.04 -17.41 11.07
CA LEU A 260 -20.94 -18.55 11.19
C LEU A 260 -22.33 -18.08 11.62
N GLY A 261 -22.41 -17.28 12.68
CA GLY A 261 -23.67 -16.80 13.23
C GLY A 261 -24.46 -15.93 12.25
N ARG A 262 -23.79 -15.03 11.53
CA ARG A 262 -24.42 -14.26 10.44
C ARG A 262 -24.93 -15.16 9.32
N GLN A 263 -24.18 -16.20 8.96
CA GLN A 263 -24.59 -17.14 7.92
C GLN A 263 -25.78 -18.00 8.37
N LEU A 264 -25.82 -18.42 9.64
CA LEU A 264 -26.97 -19.11 10.24
C LEU A 264 -28.21 -18.23 10.17
N VAL A 265 -28.13 -16.97 10.61
CA VAL A 265 -29.24 -16.01 10.49
C VAL A 265 -29.68 -15.85 9.03
N LYS A 266 -28.74 -15.66 8.10
CA LYS A 266 -29.03 -15.52 6.66
C LYS A 266 -29.75 -16.74 6.08
N LYS A 267 -29.43 -17.95 6.56
CA LYS A 267 -30.07 -19.20 6.15
C LYS A 267 -31.35 -19.51 6.94
N GLY A 268 -31.79 -18.62 7.83
CA GLY A 268 -33.02 -18.77 8.62
C GLY A 268 -32.86 -19.50 9.96
N TYR A 269 -31.62 -19.81 10.37
CA TYR A 269 -31.30 -20.55 11.59
C TYR A 269 -30.83 -19.62 12.73
N GLY A 270 -31.48 -18.47 12.91
CA GLY A 270 -31.11 -17.49 13.94
C GLY A 270 -31.93 -17.56 15.23
N LYS A 271 -32.86 -18.52 15.36
CA LYS A 271 -33.92 -18.54 16.38
C LYS A 271 -33.41 -18.44 17.82
N HIS A 272 -32.21 -18.96 18.10
CA HIS A 272 -31.67 -18.97 19.45
C HIS A 272 -30.88 -17.70 19.81
N TYR A 273 -30.72 -16.75 18.89
CA TYR A 273 -30.11 -15.45 19.20
C TYR A 273 -31.16 -14.48 19.78
N VAL A 274 -30.88 -13.94 20.97
CA VAL A 274 -31.72 -12.91 21.61
C VAL A 274 -31.45 -11.53 21.04
N SER A 275 -30.17 -11.20 20.82
CA SER A 275 -29.72 -9.88 20.31
C SER A 275 -28.97 -9.97 18.98
N GLY A 276 -28.98 -11.15 18.35
CA GLY A 276 -28.20 -11.46 17.16
C GLY A 276 -26.90 -12.22 17.45
N PRO A 277 -26.18 -12.62 16.39
CA PRO A 277 -24.90 -13.31 16.52
C PRO A 277 -23.79 -12.38 16.99
N ASP A 278 -22.88 -12.92 17.79
CA ASP A 278 -21.71 -12.22 18.35
C ASP A 278 -20.42 -13.01 18.00
N PRO A 279 -19.24 -12.37 17.93
CA PRO A 279 -17.97 -13.07 17.73
C PRO A 279 -17.61 -14.10 18.81
N ARG A 280 -18.24 -14.06 19.98
CA ARG A 280 -18.07 -15.04 21.06
C ARG A 280 -18.94 -16.27 20.81
N TRP A 281 -18.34 -17.46 20.86
CA TRP A 281 -19.08 -18.72 20.78
C TRP A 281 -19.95 -18.90 22.02
N THR A 282 -21.25 -19.02 21.80
CA THR A 282 -22.26 -19.19 22.85
C THR A 282 -23.09 -20.45 22.61
N GLU A 283 -23.88 -20.82 23.60
CA GLU A 283 -24.88 -21.89 23.45
C GLU A 283 -25.93 -21.57 22.38
N ALA A 284 -26.18 -20.28 22.08
CA ALA A 284 -27.06 -19.89 20.98
C ALA A 284 -26.49 -20.34 19.63
N ASP A 285 -25.18 -20.17 19.41
CA ASP A 285 -24.50 -20.65 18.20
C ASP A 285 -24.61 -22.16 18.07
N ARG A 286 -24.31 -22.90 19.14
CA ARG A 286 -24.38 -24.37 19.15
C ARG A 286 -25.78 -24.86 18.77
N ARG A 287 -26.83 -24.29 19.38
CA ARG A 287 -28.23 -24.66 19.10
C ARG A 287 -28.67 -24.29 17.69
N ASN A 288 -28.22 -23.15 17.17
CA ASN A 288 -28.52 -22.73 15.80
C ASN A 288 -27.80 -23.63 14.76
N VAL A 289 -26.56 -24.04 15.02
CA VAL A 289 -25.85 -25.04 14.21
C VAL A 289 -26.57 -26.39 14.27
N GLU A 290 -26.97 -26.83 15.45
CA GLU A 290 -27.70 -28.09 15.65
C GLU A 290 -29.02 -28.10 14.87
N ALA A 291 -29.76 -26.98 14.90
CA ALA A 291 -30.98 -26.81 14.11
C ALA A 291 -30.71 -26.90 12.60
N PHE A 292 -29.62 -26.26 12.13
CA PHE A 292 -29.18 -26.37 10.74
C PHE A 292 -28.84 -27.81 10.37
N GLN A 293 -28.02 -28.49 11.18
CA GLN A 293 -27.61 -29.89 10.95
C GLN A 293 -28.83 -30.84 10.89
N ARG A 294 -29.80 -30.67 11.80
CA ARG A 294 -31.05 -31.44 11.76
C ARG A 294 -31.85 -31.21 10.48
N ALA A 295 -31.90 -29.96 10.01
CA ALA A 295 -32.56 -29.61 8.75
C ALA A 295 -31.83 -30.18 7.52
N GLN A 296 -30.52 -30.44 7.62
CA GLN A 296 -29.77 -31.19 6.61
C GLN A 296 -29.99 -32.72 6.66
N GLY A 297 -30.89 -33.19 7.54
CA GLY A 297 -31.22 -34.61 7.71
C GLY A 297 -30.36 -35.35 8.75
N TRP A 298 -29.44 -34.67 9.45
CA TRP A 298 -28.56 -35.33 10.41
C TRP A 298 -29.28 -35.65 11.71
N ARG A 299 -28.87 -36.73 12.38
CA ARG A 299 -29.51 -37.27 13.59
C ARG A 299 -28.44 -37.76 14.58
N GLY A 300 -28.82 -37.87 15.85
CA GLY A 300 -27.92 -38.32 16.90
C GLY A 300 -26.66 -37.45 17.01
N SER A 301 -25.51 -38.09 17.16
CA SER A 301 -24.19 -37.44 17.28
C SER A 301 -23.76 -36.63 16.05
N ALA A 302 -24.38 -36.86 14.88
CA ALA A 302 -24.10 -36.08 13.68
C ALA A 302 -24.69 -34.65 13.74
N ALA A 303 -25.70 -34.42 14.57
CA ALA A 303 -26.28 -33.10 14.83
C ALA A 303 -25.90 -32.61 16.24
N ASP A 304 -24.59 -32.54 16.51
CA ASP A 304 -24.00 -32.17 17.81
C ASP A 304 -24.04 -30.65 18.11
N GLY A 305 -24.35 -29.83 17.09
CA GLY A 305 -24.29 -28.38 17.16
C GLY A 305 -22.88 -27.80 17.01
N TYR A 306 -21.89 -28.61 16.65
CA TYR A 306 -20.54 -28.16 16.38
C TYR A 306 -20.25 -28.23 14.87
N PRO A 307 -19.87 -27.11 14.24
CA PRO A 307 -19.63 -27.12 12.81
C PRO A 307 -18.39 -27.98 12.49
N GLY A 308 -18.54 -28.91 11.55
CA GLY A 308 -17.44 -29.62 10.90
C GLY A 308 -17.29 -29.19 9.43
N PRO A 309 -16.35 -29.80 8.67
CA PRO A 309 -16.15 -29.48 7.25
C PRO A 309 -17.42 -29.59 6.42
N GLU A 310 -18.24 -30.60 6.68
CA GLU A 310 -19.53 -30.79 5.99
C GLU A 310 -20.54 -29.70 6.37
N THR A 311 -20.66 -29.37 7.66
CA THR A 311 -21.59 -28.33 8.14
C THR A 311 -21.25 -27.03 7.44
N TRP A 312 -19.97 -26.70 7.43
CA TRP A 312 -19.45 -25.49 6.84
C TRP A 312 -19.67 -25.44 5.33
N ARG A 313 -19.38 -26.55 4.63
CA ARG A 313 -19.60 -26.63 3.18
C ARG A 313 -21.07 -26.37 2.82
N ARG A 314 -22.00 -26.99 3.54
CA ARG A 314 -23.44 -26.83 3.26
C ARG A 314 -23.98 -25.47 3.69
N LEU A 315 -23.50 -24.94 4.82
CA LEU A 315 -23.95 -23.67 5.35
C LEU A 315 -23.49 -22.49 4.50
N PHE A 316 -22.30 -22.60 3.89
CA PHE A 316 -21.69 -21.58 3.02
C PHE A 316 -21.83 -21.85 1.51
N ALA A 317 -22.58 -22.89 1.13
CA ALA A 317 -23.05 -23.09 -0.24
C ALA A 317 -24.20 -22.13 -0.61
#